data_AF-A0A1V2UQ36-F1
#
_entry.id   AF-A0A1V2UQ36-F1
#
_cell.length_a   1.000
_cell.length_b   1.000
_cell.length_c   1.000
_cell.angle_alpha   90.00
_cell.angle_beta   90.00
_cell.angle_gamma   90.00
#
_symmetry.space_group_name_H-M   'P 1'
#
loop_
_entity.id
_entity.type
_entity.pdbx_description
1 polymer ?
#
loop_
_entity_poly.entity_id
_entity_poly.type
_entity_poly.pdbx_seq_one_letter_code
_entity_poly.pdbx_strand_id
1 'polypeptide(L)' 'MSITLNGHQLKSLLDFVNTDGEKDLEQLETELTIKFFEDGHSGKGYYFWMTEYPEEGSMLLDIESGAER' A
#
# COMPACT_ATOMS: atom_id res chain seq x y z
N MET A 1 8.47 -11.60 -8.27
CA MET A 1 7.04 -11.51 -8.61
C MET A 1 6.71 -10.06 -8.87
N SER A 2 5.98 -9.76 -9.94
CA SER A 2 5.41 -8.45 -10.19
C SER A 2 3.93 -8.44 -9.78
N ILE A 3 3.42 -7.27 -9.46
CA ILE A 3 1.98 -7.00 -9.28
C ILE A 3 1.56 -5.90 -10.23
N THR A 4 0.27 -5.86 -10.55
CA THR A 4 -0.33 -4.78 -11.34
C THR A 4 -1.30 -4.02 -10.45
N LEU A 5 -1.17 -2.70 -10.43
CA LEU A 5 -2.05 -1.80 -9.68
C LEU A 5 -2.82 -0.91 -10.65
N ASN A 6 -4.10 -0.72 -10.37
CA ASN A 6 -4.93 0.27 -11.05
C ASN A 6 -4.69 1.67 -10.45
N GLY A 7 -5.24 2.70 -11.10
CA GLY A 7 -5.06 4.09 -10.65
C GLY A 7 -5.59 4.38 -9.25
N HIS A 8 -6.68 3.74 -8.81
CA HIS A 8 -7.23 3.92 -7.47
C HIS A 8 -6.30 3.35 -6.39
N GLN A 9 -5.68 2.20 -6.66
CA GLN A 9 -4.72 1.58 -5.75
C GLN A 9 -3.45 2.41 -5.64
N LEU A 10 -2.90 2.88 -6.77
CA LEU A 10 -1.76 3.79 -6.76
C LEU A 10 -2.06 5.08 -6.00
N LYS A 11 -3.25 5.66 -6.21
CA LYS A 11 -3.69 6.84 -5.47
C LYS A 11 -3.82 6.54 -3.97
N SER A 12 -4.35 5.39 -3.58
CA SER A 12 -4.51 5.02 -2.16
C SER A 12 -3.17 4.88 -1.45
N LEU A 13 -2.16 4.31 -2.13
CA LEU A 13 -0.79 4.26 -1.62
C LEU A 13 -0.19 5.67 -1.47
N LEU A 14 -0.42 6.55 -2.45
CA LEU A 14 0.05 7.93 -2.39
C LEU A 14 -0.62 8.72 -1.26
N ASP A 15 -1.95 8.64 -1.15
CA ASP A 15 -2.72 9.32 -0.10
C ASP A 15 -2.32 8.83 1.31
N PHE A 16 -1.83 7.59 1.42
CA PHE A 16 -1.36 7.02 2.69
C PHE A 16 -0.04 7.66 3.17
N VAL A 17 0.91 7.92 2.29
CA VAL A 17 2.19 8.56 2.68
C VAL A 17 2.13 10.08 2.62
N ASN A 18 1.40 10.64 1.65
CA ASN A 18 1.34 12.07 1.38
C ASN A 18 0.08 12.69 1.98
N THR A 19 -0.04 12.59 3.31
CA THR A 19 -1.24 13.03 4.05
C THR A 19 -1.45 14.55 4.01
N ASP A 20 -0.37 15.34 3.94
CA ASP A 20 -0.44 16.80 3.89
C ASP A 20 -0.46 17.37 2.46
N GLY A 21 -0.29 16.51 1.45
CA GLY A 21 -0.33 16.88 0.04
C GLY A 21 0.75 17.91 -0.32
N GLU A 22 0.36 18.95 -1.05
CA GLU A 22 1.31 19.98 -1.51
C GLU A 22 1.92 20.83 -0.37
N LYS A 23 1.41 20.71 0.86
CA LYS A 23 1.94 21.47 2.01
C LYS A 23 3.27 20.93 2.51
N ASP A 24 3.56 19.65 2.25
CA ASP A 24 4.78 18.99 2.66
C ASP A 24 5.22 17.97 1.60
N LEU A 25 6.04 18.44 0.66
CA LEU A 25 6.53 17.59 -0.43
C LEU A 25 7.58 16.58 0.04
N GLU A 26 8.16 16.73 1.24
CA GLU A 26 9.12 15.74 1.77
C GLU A 26 8.45 14.39 2.03
N GLN A 27 7.13 14.37 2.24
CA GLN A 27 6.34 13.13 2.37
C GLN A 27 6.38 12.26 1.10
N LEU A 28 6.67 12.83 -0.07
CA LEU A 28 6.83 12.07 -1.31
C LEU A 28 8.12 11.24 -1.36
N GLU A 29 9.08 11.54 -0.50
CA GLU A 29 10.32 10.76 -0.36
C GLU A 29 10.14 9.53 0.54
N THR A 30 9.00 9.40 1.25
CA THR A 30 8.71 8.23 2.08
C THR A 30 8.53 6.98 1.23
N GLU A 31 9.35 5.96 1.50
CA GLU A 31 9.29 4.69 0.80
C GLU A 31 8.18 3.78 1.35
N LEU A 32 7.45 3.12 0.43
CA LEU A 32 6.51 2.06 0.76
C LEU A 32 7.05 0.70 0.33
N THR A 33 6.93 -0.27 1.23
CA THR A 33 7.15 -1.68 0.90
C THR A 33 5.81 -2.34 0.63
N ILE A 34 5.72 -3.12 -0.46
CA ILE A 34 4.56 -3.98 -0.76
C ILE A 34 5.02 -5.43 -0.76
N LYS A 35 4.32 -6.29 0.00
CA LYS A 35 4.68 -7.71 0.12
C LYS A 35 3.46 -8.60 0.20
N PHE A 36 3.57 -9.79 -0.40
CA PHE A 36 2.57 -10.83 -0.26
C PHE A 36 2.72 -11.58 1.07
N PHE A 37 1.60 -11.78 1.76
CA PHE A 37 1.51 -12.62 2.96
C PHE A 37 0.51 -13.75 2.72
N GLU A 38 0.95 -14.98 2.92
CA GLU A 38 0.09 -16.18 2.89
C GLU A 38 -0.84 -16.24 4.11
N ASP A 39 -0.38 -15.70 5.25
CA ASP A 39 -1.12 -15.64 6.52
C ASP A 39 -0.96 -14.23 7.12
N GLY A 40 -1.65 -13.26 6.51
CA GLY A 40 -1.66 -11.87 6.98
C GLY A 40 -2.77 -11.63 8.01
N HIS A 41 -2.66 -10.54 8.77
CA HIS A 41 -3.59 -10.23 9.88
C HIS A 41 -5.05 -10.07 9.43
N SER A 42 -5.28 -9.73 8.17
CA SER A 42 -6.60 -9.62 7.54
C SER A 42 -6.84 -10.69 6.46
N GLY A 43 -6.09 -11.79 6.53
CA GLY A 43 -6.11 -12.88 5.55
C GLY A 43 -4.99 -12.81 4.52
N LYS A 44 -5.03 -13.74 3.55
CA LYS A 44 -4.03 -13.86 2.48
C LYS A 44 -4.13 -12.70 1.50
N GLY A 45 -3.01 -12.07 1.15
CA GLY A 45 -3.01 -10.98 0.19
C GLY A 45 -1.72 -10.18 0.14
N TYR A 46 -1.70 -9.12 -0.67
CA TYR A 46 -0.63 -8.13 -0.65
C TYR A 46 -0.91 -7.09 0.43
N TYR A 47 0.12 -6.73 1.18
CA TYR A 47 0.07 -5.70 2.20
C TYR A 47 1.11 -4.64 1.91
N PHE A 48 0.88 -3.43 2.39
CA PHE A 48 1.81 -2.32 2.27
C PHE A 48 2.00 -1.60 3.60
N TRP A 49 3.17 -0.99 3.79
CA TRP A 49 3.54 -0.20 4.98
C TRP A 49 4.70 0.75 4.65
N MET A 50 4.96 1.72 5.53
CA MET A 50 6.13 2.61 5.44
C MET A 50 7.40 1.80 5.72
N THR A 51 8.32 1.75 4.76
CA THR A 51 9.53 0.92 4.85
C THR A 51 10.35 1.22 6.11
N GLU A 52 10.41 2.49 6.50
CA GLU A 52 11.17 2.97 7.66
C GLU A 52 10.50 2.69 9.01
N TYR A 53 9.18 2.48 9.03
CA TYR A 53 8.38 2.28 10.25
C TYR A 53 7.48 1.03 10.16
N PRO A 54 8.05 -0.18 9.96
CA PRO A 54 7.27 -1.41 9.86
C PRO A 54 6.48 -1.75 11.13
N GLU A 55 6.88 -1.21 12.28
CA GLU A 55 6.22 -1.37 13.58
C GLU A 55 4.85 -0.68 13.67
N GLU A 56 4.60 0.36 12.86
CA GLU A 56 3.29 1.03 12.76
C GLU A 56 2.23 0.14 12.11
N GLY A 57 2.65 -1.01 11.57
CA GLY A 57 1.79 -2.03 11.00
C GLY A 57 1.63 -1.88 9.49
N SER A 58 0.90 -2.84 8.92
CA SER A 58 0.66 -2.91 7.48
C SER A 58 -0.83 -2.91 7.18
N MET A 59 -1.18 -2.39 6.00
CA MET A 59 -2.55 -2.39 5.49
C MET A 59 -2.68 -3.41 4.38
N LEU A 60 -3.80 -4.15 4.36
CA LEU A 60 -4.14 -5.02 3.25
C LEU A 60 -4.39 -4.14 2.01
N LEU A 61 -3.65 -4.39 0.94
CA LEU A 61 -3.87 -3.74 -0.34
C LEU A 61 -5.13 -4.33 -0.93
N ASP A 62 -6.18 -3.52 -1.05
CA ASP A 62 -7.42 -3.93 -1.68
C ASP A 62 -7.19 -4.15 -3.17
N ILE A 63 -6.83 -5.38 -3.49
CA ILE A 63 -6.81 -5.89 -4.85
C ILE A 63 -8.15 -6.55 -5.04
N GLU A 64 -9.18 -5.73 -5.30
CA GLU A 64 -10.37 -6.21 -5.99
C GLU A 64 -9.87 -6.89 -7.26
N SER A 65 -9.75 -8.22 -7.17
CA SER A 65 -9.49 -9.08 -8.30
C SER A 65 -10.65 -8.80 -9.24
N GLY A 66 -10.38 -8.24 -10.41
CA GLY A 66 -11.35 -8.11 -11.50
C GLY A 66 -11.85 -9.47 -12.03
N ALA A 67 -11.78 -10.52 -11.22
CA ALA A 67 -12.26 -11.87 -11.46
C ALA A 67 -13.33 -12.25 -10.42
N GLU A 68 -14.35 -11.41 -10.25
CA GLU A 68 -15.67 -11.87 -9.79
C GLU A 68 -16.75 -11.28 -10.70
N ARG A 69 -16.95 -11.92 -11.86
CA ARG A 69 -18.26 -12.14 -12.49
C ARG A 69 -18.26 -13.44 -13.25
#